data_AF-A0A1I8C824-F1
#
_entry.id   AF-A0A1I8C824-F1
#
_cell.length_a   1.000
_cell.length_b   1.000
_cell.length_c   1.000
_cell.angle_alpha   90.00
_cell.angle_beta   90.00
_cell.angle_gamma   90.00
#
_symmetry.space_group_name_H-M   'P 1'
#
loop_
_entity.id
_entity.type
_entity.pdbx_description
1 polymer ?
#
loop_
_entity_poly.entity_id
_entity_poly.type
_entity_poly.pdbx_seq_one_letter_code
_entity_poly.pdbx_strand_id
1 'polypeptide(L)'
;MPMPVVAKQCNDLLFSADQRMITNDFTTRLYVSPPSVDSDCDETFTMIIYDENDNVSGHHQVITAIRSSTIELTDKLQMASSSYSGQIPMYRLGSILNHPDSLTAYGHFAHIVPSIQEWVTGKTQFSTLAKNCYIEFYADQDGIDPDLIKVDGIILSNYHYTFNHMSYYKKKYGHFILALPGYGLHTLENGGNYVLYVVCKHVNGPNDAAGYLTGYNQRKQ
;
A
#
# COMPACT_ATOMS: atom_id res chain seq x y z
N MET A 1 14.97 -8.72 -5.19
CA MET A 1 13.81 -9.61 -4.97
C MET A 1 13.17 -9.90 -6.31
N PRO A 2 12.73 -11.13 -6.57
CA PRO A 2 11.92 -11.43 -7.75
C PRO A 2 10.67 -10.56 -7.72
N MET A 3 10.33 -9.93 -8.84
CA MET A 3 9.12 -9.14 -8.96
C MET A 3 7.97 -10.01 -9.45
N PRO A 4 6.80 -9.95 -8.80
CA PRO A 4 5.62 -10.58 -9.37
C PRO A 4 5.27 -9.89 -10.70
N VAL A 5 4.92 -10.70 -11.70
CA VAL A 5 4.37 -10.25 -12.98
C VAL A 5 3.01 -10.94 -13.18
N VAL A 6 2.08 -10.24 -13.82
CA VAL A 6 0.76 -10.78 -14.14
C VAL A 6 0.67 -10.93 -15.65
N ALA A 7 0.37 -12.13 -16.11
CA ALA A 7 0.19 -12.40 -17.54
C ALA A 7 -1.11 -11.76 -18.03
N LYS A 8 -1.08 -11.21 -19.24
CA LYS A 8 -2.27 -10.76 -20.00
C LYS A 8 -2.10 -11.09 -21.47
N GLN A 9 -3.21 -11.10 -22.20
CA GLN A 9 -3.19 -11.13 -23.65
C GLN A 9 -2.66 -9.79 -24.20
N CYS A 10 -1.97 -9.84 -25.34
CA CYS A 10 -1.40 -8.64 -25.97
C CYS A 10 -2.51 -7.65 -26.35
N ASN A 11 -2.31 -6.36 -26.05
CA ASN A 11 -3.24 -5.26 -26.30
C ASN A 11 -4.59 -5.32 -25.54
N ASP A 12 -4.79 -6.30 -24.67
CA ASP A 12 -6.00 -6.37 -23.85
C ASP A 12 -5.95 -5.30 -22.74
N LEU A 13 -6.97 -4.45 -22.71
CA LEU A 13 -7.13 -3.46 -21.65
C LEU A 13 -7.95 -4.04 -20.50
N LEU A 14 -7.61 -3.64 -19.28
CA LEU A 14 -8.47 -3.95 -18.14
C LEU A 14 -9.80 -3.20 -18.26
N PHE A 15 -10.91 -3.90 -18.02
CA PHE A 15 -12.22 -3.26 -17.94
C PHE A 15 -12.28 -2.21 -16.82
N SER A 16 -11.63 -2.50 -15.70
CA SER A 16 -11.45 -1.58 -14.59
C SER A 16 -9.97 -1.31 -14.35
N ALA A 17 -9.58 -0.06 -14.15
CA ALA A 17 -8.18 0.28 -13.98
C ALA A 17 -7.56 -0.43 -12.76
N ASP A 18 -6.30 -0.87 -12.88
CA ASP A 18 -5.49 -1.22 -11.72
C ASP A 18 -5.17 0.05 -10.94
N GLN A 19 -5.72 0.18 -9.74
CA GLN A 19 -5.62 1.37 -8.91
C GLN A 19 -4.97 1.02 -7.59
N ARG A 20 -3.87 1.68 -7.24
CA ARG A 20 -3.10 1.43 -6.01
C ARG A 20 -2.74 2.74 -5.34
N MET A 21 -2.68 2.77 -4.01
CA MET A 21 -2.29 3.95 -3.23
C MET A 21 -1.38 3.59 -2.07
N ILE A 22 -0.52 4.52 -1.67
CA ILE A 22 0.39 4.37 -0.53
C ILE A 22 0.89 5.74 -0.06
N THR A 23 1.19 5.88 1.23
CA THR A 23 1.88 7.03 1.82
C THR A 23 3.36 6.77 2.04
N ASN A 24 4.11 7.82 2.36
CA ASN A 24 5.54 7.72 2.65
C ASN A 24 5.87 7.45 4.13
N ASP A 25 4.90 7.35 5.04
CA ASP A 25 5.13 7.18 6.48
C ASP A 25 6.06 6.00 6.82
N PHE A 26 5.87 4.90 6.10
CA PHE A 26 6.67 3.68 6.20
C PHE A 26 7.20 3.20 4.85
N THR A 27 7.24 4.09 3.85
CA THR A 27 7.60 3.75 2.47
C THR A 27 8.61 4.74 1.92
N THR A 28 9.77 4.26 1.48
CA THR A 28 10.77 5.10 0.80
C THR A 28 10.62 5.07 -0.71
N ARG A 29 10.29 3.90 -1.26
CA ARG A 29 10.27 3.66 -2.70
C ARG A 29 9.32 2.55 -3.07
N LEU A 30 8.80 2.62 -4.29
CA LEU A 30 8.05 1.56 -4.93
C LEU A 30 8.81 1.01 -6.12
N TYR A 31 8.67 -0.29 -6.31
CA TYR A 31 9.16 -1.00 -7.48
C TYR A 31 7.94 -1.53 -8.22
N VAL A 32 7.85 -1.23 -9.51
CA VAL A 32 6.75 -1.62 -10.38
C VAL A 32 7.24 -2.47 -11.54
N SER A 33 6.47 -3.49 -11.89
CA SER A 33 6.74 -4.35 -13.03
C SER A 33 5.61 -4.26 -14.04
N PRO A 34 5.92 -4.30 -15.35
CA PRO A 34 4.90 -4.38 -16.37
C PRO A 34 4.19 -5.74 -16.30
N PRO A 35 2.98 -5.85 -16.88
CA PRO A 35 2.39 -7.13 -17.21
C PRO A 35 3.31 -7.98 -18.10
N SER A 36 3.16 -9.30 -18.01
CA SER A 36 3.82 -10.24 -18.92
C SER A 36 2.91 -10.49 -20.13
N VAL A 37 3.48 -10.35 -21.33
CA VAL A 37 2.85 -10.65 -22.62
C VAL A 37 3.75 -11.60 -23.41
N ASP A 38 3.23 -12.17 -24.50
CA ASP A 38 4.02 -13.02 -25.40
C ASP A 38 5.17 -12.24 -26.05
N SER A 39 6.24 -12.93 -26.42
CA SER A 39 7.51 -12.31 -26.86
C SER A 39 7.42 -11.49 -28.16
N ASP A 40 6.39 -11.73 -28.96
CA ASP A 40 6.10 -11.03 -30.22
C ASP A 40 5.17 -9.82 -30.04
N CYS A 41 4.72 -9.55 -28.81
CA CYS A 41 3.87 -8.41 -28.49
C CYS A 41 4.69 -7.12 -28.29
N ASP A 42 4.54 -6.16 -29.21
CA ASP A 42 5.11 -4.82 -29.11
C ASP A 42 4.12 -3.83 -28.45
N GLU A 43 3.72 -4.12 -27.21
CA GLU A 43 2.83 -3.27 -26.42
C GLU A 43 3.62 -2.38 -25.44
N THR A 44 3.23 -1.11 -25.34
CA THR A 44 3.78 -0.18 -24.34
C THR A 44 2.85 -0.07 -23.14
N PHE A 45 3.33 -0.49 -21.96
CA PHE A 45 2.56 -0.36 -20.73
C PHE A 45 2.72 1.03 -20.12
N THR A 46 1.58 1.69 -19.86
CA THR A 46 1.55 3.01 -19.23
C THR A 46 0.80 2.99 -17.92
N MET A 47 1.25 3.81 -16.98
CA MET A 47 0.64 4.03 -15.67
C MET A 47 0.58 5.53 -15.40
N ILE A 48 -0.56 6.00 -14.89
CA ILE A 48 -0.73 7.37 -14.43
C ILE A 48 -0.40 7.41 -12.95
N ILE A 49 0.48 8.31 -12.54
CA ILE A 49 0.85 8.54 -11.13
C ILE A 49 0.25 9.85 -10.67
N TYR A 50 -0.49 9.80 -9.58
CA TYR A 50 -1.07 10.94 -8.89
C TYR A 50 -0.31 11.20 -7.61
N ASP A 51 -0.22 12.46 -7.21
CA ASP A 51 0.24 12.87 -5.89
C ASP A 51 -0.78 13.82 -5.25
N GLU A 52 -0.44 14.42 -4.12
CA GLU A 52 -1.33 15.35 -3.41
C GLU A 52 -1.57 16.67 -4.16
N ASN A 53 -0.62 17.08 -5.00
CA ASN A 53 -0.68 18.34 -5.75
C ASN A 53 -1.38 18.17 -7.10
N ASP A 54 -1.32 16.97 -7.69
CA ASP A 54 -2.01 16.60 -8.92
C ASP A 54 -2.74 15.25 -8.78
N ASN A 55 -3.93 15.31 -8.19
CA ASN A 55 -4.82 14.16 -8.04
C ASN A 55 -5.88 14.02 -9.15
N VAL A 56 -5.84 14.88 -10.18
CA VAL A 56 -6.80 14.90 -11.29
C VAL A 56 -6.17 14.45 -12.60
N SER A 57 -5.05 15.05 -12.99
CA SER A 57 -4.40 14.77 -14.28
C SER A 57 -3.38 13.65 -14.12
N GLY A 58 -2.51 13.80 -13.13
CA GLY A 58 -1.40 12.91 -12.86
C GLY A 58 -0.31 12.97 -13.93
N HIS A 59 0.79 12.28 -13.66
CA HIS A 59 1.92 12.13 -14.56
C HIS A 59 1.92 10.75 -15.22
N HIS A 60 2.00 10.71 -16.55
CA HIS A 60 2.09 9.44 -17.30
C HIS A 60 3.51 8.88 -17.26
N GLN A 61 3.66 7.66 -16.76
CA GLN A 61 4.91 6.92 -16.75
C GLN A 61 4.81 5.66 -17.62
N VAL A 62 5.80 5.47 -18.49
CA VAL A 62 5.97 4.22 -19.24
C VAL A 62 6.67 3.20 -18.35
N ILE A 63 6.07 2.02 -18.22
CA ILE A 63 6.62 0.88 -17.48
C ILE A 63 7.18 -0.12 -18.49
N THR A 64 8.48 -0.41 -18.37
CA THR A 64 9.21 -1.24 -19.34
C THR A 64 9.71 -2.52 -18.69
N ALA A 65 9.78 -3.61 -19.46
CA ALA A 65 10.34 -4.88 -19.01
C ALA A 65 11.88 -4.88 -18.98
N ILE A 66 12.51 -3.90 -19.65
CA ILE A 66 13.98 -3.85 -19.84
C ILE A 66 14.69 -3.40 -18.56
N ARG A 67 14.03 -2.58 -17.74
CA ARG A 67 14.58 -2.06 -16.47
C ARG A 67 13.50 -2.02 -15.40
N SER A 68 13.90 -2.21 -14.14
CA SER A 68 13.01 -1.96 -13.02
C SER A 68 12.56 -0.50 -13.04
N SER A 69 11.26 -0.27 -13.12
CA SER A 69 10.69 1.06 -12.91
C SER A 69 10.55 1.31 -11.41
N THR A 70 11.11 2.41 -10.92
CA THR A 70 11.05 2.81 -9.53
C THR A 70 10.34 4.14 -9.38
N ILE A 71 9.63 4.30 -8.27
CA ILE A 71 8.96 5.54 -7.88
C ILE A 71 9.44 5.89 -6.47
N GLU A 72 10.18 6.98 -6.33
CA GLU A 72 10.61 7.49 -5.02
C GLU A 72 9.44 8.19 -4.32
N LEU A 73 9.38 8.04 -3.01
CA LEU A 73 8.38 8.67 -2.13
C LEU A 73 9.03 9.61 -1.09
N THR A 74 10.35 9.83 -1.18
CA THR A 74 11.10 10.67 -0.24
C THR A 74 10.65 12.13 -0.26
N ASP A 75 10.20 12.62 -1.41
CA ASP A 75 9.75 14.00 -1.63
C ASP A 75 8.21 14.12 -1.77
N LYS A 76 7.48 13.02 -1.53
CA LYS A 76 6.02 12.96 -1.68
C LYS A 76 5.37 12.37 -0.45
N LEU A 77 4.39 13.05 0.14
CA LEU A 77 3.68 12.53 1.31
C LEU A 77 2.85 11.28 0.97
N GLN A 78 2.30 11.24 -0.24
CA GLN A 78 1.45 10.17 -0.71
C GLN A 78 1.42 10.09 -2.22
N MET A 79 1.06 8.91 -2.73
CA MET A 79 0.78 8.73 -4.14
C MET A 79 -0.38 7.77 -4.38
N ALA A 80 -0.93 7.88 -5.57
CA ALA A 80 -1.83 6.90 -6.14
C ALA A 80 -1.44 6.61 -7.58
N SER A 81 -1.82 5.45 -8.11
CA SER A 81 -1.52 5.06 -9.50
C SER A 81 -2.73 4.46 -10.18
N SER A 82 -2.84 4.61 -11.50
CA SER A 82 -3.91 4.01 -12.29
C SER A 82 -3.38 3.48 -13.62
N SER A 83 -3.75 2.27 -14.00
CA SER A 83 -3.43 1.74 -15.34
C SER A 83 -4.57 0.91 -15.92
N TYR A 84 -4.85 1.12 -17.20
CA TYR A 84 -5.69 0.25 -18.01
C TYR A 84 -4.87 -0.77 -18.82
N SER A 85 -3.55 -0.62 -18.86
CA SER A 85 -2.65 -1.44 -19.70
C SER A 85 -2.45 -2.87 -19.17
N GLY A 86 -3.11 -3.24 -18.07
CA GLY A 86 -2.92 -4.51 -17.38
C GLY A 86 -2.76 -4.29 -15.87
N GLN A 87 -2.68 -5.39 -15.12
CA GLN A 87 -2.32 -5.30 -13.70
C GLN A 87 -0.83 -4.97 -13.62
N ILE A 88 -0.47 -3.94 -12.84
CA ILE A 88 0.91 -3.50 -12.66
C ILE A 88 1.31 -3.81 -11.22
N PRO A 89 1.87 -5.00 -10.94
CA PRO A 89 2.28 -5.36 -9.59
C PRO A 89 3.29 -4.37 -9.05
N MET A 90 3.07 -4.00 -7.80
CA MET A 90 3.87 -3.04 -7.08
C MET A 90 4.23 -3.64 -5.74
N TYR A 91 5.51 -3.54 -5.36
CA TYR A 91 5.91 -3.75 -3.98
C TYR A 91 6.56 -2.49 -3.44
N ARG A 92 6.35 -2.24 -2.15
CA ARG A 92 7.01 -1.17 -1.45
C ARG A 92 8.32 -1.65 -0.83
N LEU A 93 9.33 -0.80 -0.90
CA LEU A 93 10.45 -0.84 0.03
C LEU A 93 10.09 0.08 1.18
N GLY A 94 9.82 -0.54 2.32
CA GLY A 94 9.47 0.14 3.55
C GLY A 94 10.64 0.25 4.50
N SER A 95 10.60 1.29 5.33
CA SER A 95 11.60 1.56 6.35
C SER A 95 10.98 2.39 7.47
N ILE A 96 11.63 2.39 8.63
CA ILE A 96 11.33 3.35 9.68
C ILE A 96 12.07 4.64 9.38
N LEU A 97 11.31 5.68 9.03
CA LEU A 97 11.86 7.00 8.76
C LEU A 97 12.07 7.76 10.07
N ASN A 98 13.22 8.41 10.21
CA ASN A 98 13.48 9.34 11.28
C ASN A 98 13.11 10.75 10.81
N HIS A 99 11.99 11.28 11.30
CA HIS A 99 11.60 12.65 11.00
C HIS A 99 12.43 13.64 11.83
N PRO A 100 12.79 14.80 11.27
CA PRO A 100 12.19 15.43 10.08
C PRO A 100 12.91 15.17 8.75
N ASP A 101 14.11 14.58 8.72
CA ASP A 101 14.93 14.58 7.50
C ASP A 101 14.46 13.60 6.41
N SER A 102 13.67 12.57 6.75
CA SER A 102 13.18 11.49 5.83
C SER A 102 14.27 10.75 5.05
N LEU A 103 15.54 11.10 5.29
CA LEU A 103 16.74 10.56 4.66
C LEU A 103 17.36 9.47 5.54
N THR A 104 17.23 9.62 6.86
CA THR A 104 17.71 8.62 7.82
C THR A 104 16.65 7.54 8.01
N ALA A 105 16.94 6.35 7.50
CA ALA A 105 16.04 5.21 7.41
C ALA A 105 16.63 3.99 8.15
N TYR A 106 15.87 3.40 9.08
CA TYR A 106 16.28 2.20 9.83
C TYR A 106 15.40 1.00 9.54
N GLY A 107 16.05 -0.14 9.31
CA GLY A 107 15.41 -1.41 8.97
C GLY A 107 14.69 -1.36 7.64
N HIS A 108 14.84 -2.40 6.82
CA HIS A 108 14.19 -2.43 5.52
C HIS A 108 13.31 -3.67 5.42
N PHE A 109 12.07 -3.47 4.98
CA PHE A 109 11.14 -4.53 4.69
C PHE A 109 10.50 -4.30 3.32
N ALA A 110 9.94 -5.35 2.74
CA ALA A 110 9.26 -5.24 1.47
C ALA A 110 8.06 -6.16 1.42
N HIS A 111 6.97 -5.64 0.85
CA HIS A 111 5.78 -6.41 0.57
C HIS A 111 4.97 -5.72 -0.54
N ILE A 112 4.02 -6.46 -1.09
CA ILE A 112 3.14 -6.02 -2.16
C ILE A 112 2.28 -4.84 -1.66
N VAL A 113 1.95 -3.94 -2.58
CA VAL A 113 0.93 -2.89 -2.43
C VAL A 113 -0.28 -3.33 -3.24
N PRO A 114 -1.34 -3.89 -2.62
CA PRO A 114 -2.50 -4.41 -3.34
C PRO A 114 -3.27 -3.34 -4.12
N SER A 115 -3.95 -3.77 -5.17
CA SER A 115 -4.97 -2.97 -5.84
C SER A 115 -6.13 -2.67 -4.88
N ILE A 116 -6.80 -1.54 -5.03
CA ILE A 116 -8.00 -1.21 -4.24
C ILE A 116 -9.12 -2.25 -4.45
N GLN A 117 -9.09 -2.96 -5.58
CA GLN A 117 -10.02 -4.05 -5.90
C GLN A 117 -9.69 -5.37 -5.19
N GLU A 118 -8.53 -5.45 -4.56
CA GLU A 118 -8.03 -6.60 -3.80
C GLU A 118 -8.16 -6.37 -2.29
N TRP A 119 -8.75 -5.26 -1.86
CA TRP A 119 -8.94 -4.98 -0.44
C TRP A 119 -9.91 -5.97 0.22
N VAL A 120 -9.71 -6.21 1.52
CA VAL A 120 -10.51 -7.12 2.34
C VAL A 120 -11.57 -6.35 3.11
N THR A 121 -12.56 -7.06 3.66
CA THR A 121 -13.60 -6.48 4.52
C THR A 121 -13.86 -7.40 5.70
N GLY A 122 -14.43 -6.86 6.78
CA GLY A 122 -14.73 -7.60 8.00
C GLY A 122 -13.54 -7.73 8.94
N LYS A 123 -13.37 -8.92 9.53
CA LYS A 123 -12.38 -9.19 10.59
C LYS A 123 -11.10 -9.79 10.04
N THR A 124 -9.98 -9.10 10.24
CA THR A 124 -8.63 -9.60 9.95
C THR A 124 -7.89 -9.87 11.26
N GLN A 125 -7.25 -11.03 11.33
CA GLN A 125 -6.37 -11.39 12.44
C GLN A 125 -4.92 -11.26 12.00
N PHE A 126 -4.06 -10.73 12.88
CA PHE A 126 -2.65 -10.50 12.59
C PHE A 126 -1.81 -10.59 13.87
N SER A 127 -0.48 -10.70 13.73
CA SER A 127 0.44 -10.82 14.87
C SER A 127 1.48 -9.70 14.91
N THR A 128 1.75 -9.17 16.09
CA THR A 128 2.91 -8.28 16.32
C THR A 128 4.17 -9.12 16.55
N LEU A 129 5.29 -8.69 15.94
CA LEU A 129 6.57 -9.43 15.98
C LEU A 129 7.54 -8.91 17.06
N ALA A 130 7.31 -7.71 17.58
CA ALA A 130 8.19 -6.99 18.50
C ALA A 130 7.39 -6.10 19.48
N LYS A 131 8.05 -5.55 20.50
CA LYS A 131 7.56 -4.32 21.16
C LYS A 131 7.74 -3.16 20.17
N ASN A 132 6.81 -2.21 20.14
CA ASN A 132 6.80 -1.06 19.21
C ASN A 132 6.41 -1.43 17.78
N CYS A 133 5.30 -2.16 17.65
CA CYS A 133 4.63 -2.35 16.38
C CYS A 133 3.52 -1.33 16.17
N TYR A 134 3.25 -1.07 14.90
CA TYR A 134 2.20 -0.21 14.41
C TYR A 134 1.38 -1.01 13.41
N ILE A 135 0.09 -0.74 13.37
CA ILE A 135 -0.70 -1.02 12.18
C ILE A 135 -0.78 0.24 11.33
N GLU A 136 -0.62 0.03 10.04
CA GLU A 136 -0.87 1.02 9.00
C GLU A 136 -1.95 0.43 8.11
N PHE A 137 -3.09 1.10 7.98
CA PHE A 137 -4.14 0.61 7.12
C PHE A 137 -4.81 1.72 6.31
N TYR A 138 -5.30 1.31 5.14
CA TYR A 138 -6.00 2.16 4.20
C TYR A 138 -7.40 1.62 4.06
N ALA A 139 -8.41 2.48 4.14
CA ALA A 139 -9.81 2.10 4.03
C ALA A 139 -10.54 2.96 3.00
N ASP A 140 -11.53 2.37 2.34
CA ASP A 140 -12.41 3.08 1.43
C ASP A 140 -13.43 3.93 2.18
N GLN A 141 -14.24 4.67 1.43
CA GLN A 141 -15.22 5.62 1.99
C GLN A 141 -16.18 4.99 3.00
N ASP A 142 -16.49 3.70 2.87
CA ASP A 142 -17.40 2.99 3.79
C ASP A 142 -16.66 2.52 5.07
N GLY A 143 -15.33 2.52 5.04
CA GLY A 143 -14.47 2.08 6.14
C GLY A 143 -13.62 3.19 6.79
N ILE A 144 -13.95 4.47 6.59
CA ILE A 144 -13.19 5.60 7.18
C ILE A 144 -13.69 6.05 8.57
N ASP A 145 -14.85 5.59 9.02
CA ASP A 145 -15.41 6.06 10.30
C ASP A 145 -14.75 5.35 11.50
N PRO A 146 -13.96 6.07 12.33
CA PRO A 146 -13.26 5.46 13.48
C PRO A 146 -14.21 4.92 14.55
N ASP A 147 -15.47 5.35 14.61
CA ASP A 147 -16.45 4.82 15.57
C ASP A 147 -17.01 3.45 15.15
N LEU A 148 -16.82 3.06 13.88
CA LEU A 148 -17.26 1.78 13.33
C LEU A 148 -16.11 0.77 13.21
N ILE A 149 -14.87 1.20 13.36
CA ILE A 149 -13.68 0.35 13.28
C ILE A 149 -13.31 -0.13 14.68
N LYS A 150 -12.95 -1.41 14.82
CA LYS A 150 -12.49 -1.97 16.10
C LYS A 150 -11.12 -2.61 15.99
N VAL A 151 -10.29 -2.36 17.00
CA VAL A 151 -9.01 -3.05 17.23
C VAL A 151 -9.12 -3.79 18.55
N ASP A 152 -8.98 -5.11 18.51
CA ASP A 152 -9.15 -6.01 19.66
C ASP A 152 -10.49 -5.83 20.39
N GLY A 153 -11.55 -5.58 19.60
CA GLY A 153 -12.90 -5.33 20.10
C GLY A 153 -13.14 -3.93 20.67
N ILE A 154 -12.10 -3.09 20.76
CA ILE A 154 -12.19 -1.71 21.23
C ILE A 154 -12.33 -0.79 20.02
N ILE A 155 -13.26 0.18 20.09
CA ILE A 155 -13.50 1.16 19.02
C ILE A 155 -12.24 2.01 18.78
N LEU A 156 -11.90 2.26 17.51
CA LEU A 156 -10.68 2.97 17.11
C LEU A 156 -10.61 4.39 17.68
N SER A 157 -11.74 5.09 17.79
CA SER A 157 -11.83 6.43 18.38
C SER A 157 -11.36 6.52 19.84
N ASN A 158 -11.31 5.40 20.57
CA ASN A 158 -10.77 5.32 21.93
C ASN A 158 -9.24 5.19 21.98
N TYR A 159 -8.59 5.04 20.84
CA TYR A 159 -7.13 4.98 20.73
C TYR A 159 -6.54 6.32 20.31
N HIS A 160 -5.25 6.49 20.55
CA HIS A 160 -4.46 7.53 19.91
C HIS A 160 -3.92 7.03 18.56
N TYR A 161 -4.45 7.56 17.46
CA TYR A 161 -4.05 7.22 16.10
C TYR A 161 -3.76 8.48 15.28
N THR A 162 -2.97 8.31 14.23
CA THR A 162 -2.83 9.30 13.14
C THR A 162 -3.83 8.96 12.06
N PHE A 163 -4.47 9.98 11.49
CA PHE A 163 -5.41 9.83 10.39
C PHE A 163 -5.18 10.89 9.32
N ASN A 164 -5.10 10.45 8.07
CA ASN A 164 -4.99 11.31 6.90
C ASN A 164 -6.10 10.97 5.89
N HIS A 165 -6.69 12.01 5.31
CA HIS A 165 -7.66 11.87 4.24
C HIS A 165 -6.96 11.89 2.88
N MET A 166 -7.19 10.85 2.09
CA MET A 166 -6.67 10.73 0.73
C MET A 166 -7.82 10.85 -0.26
N SER A 167 -7.68 11.75 -1.24
CA SER A 167 -8.71 11.96 -2.27
C SER A 167 -8.15 11.61 -3.64
N TYR A 168 -8.49 10.41 -4.12
CA TYR A 168 -8.04 9.86 -5.40
C TYR A 168 -9.20 9.18 -6.13
N TYR A 169 -9.13 9.14 -7.46
CA TYR A 169 -10.14 8.44 -8.29
C TYR A 169 -11.59 8.93 -8.05
N LYS A 170 -11.76 10.21 -7.71
CA LYS A 170 -13.05 10.82 -7.33
C LYS A 170 -13.71 10.18 -6.09
N LYS A 171 -12.94 9.48 -5.27
CA LYS A 171 -13.36 8.86 -4.01
C LYS A 171 -12.50 9.35 -2.85
N LYS A 172 -13.02 9.19 -1.64
CA LYS A 172 -12.28 9.44 -0.40
C LYS A 172 -11.80 8.12 0.18
N TYR A 173 -10.59 8.14 0.70
CA TYR A 173 -9.94 7.04 1.39
C TYR A 173 -9.37 7.56 2.71
N GLY A 174 -9.36 6.70 3.72
CA GLY A 174 -8.75 6.96 5.00
C GLY A 174 -7.44 6.22 5.11
N HIS A 175 -6.40 6.90 5.59
CA HIS A 175 -5.13 6.29 5.97
C HIS A 175 -4.94 6.46 7.47
N PHE A 176 -4.64 5.36 8.16
CA PHE A 176 -4.57 5.29 9.60
C PHE A 176 -3.25 4.66 10.05
N ILE A 177 -2.65 5.23 11.08
CA ILE A 177 -1.52 4.63 11.79
C ILE A 177 -1.85 4.55 13.28
N LEU A 178 -1.78 3.35 13.84
CA LEU A 178 -2.04 3.10 15.25
C LEU A 178 -0.89 2.29 15.85
N ALA A 179 -0.33 2.77 16.96
CA ALA A 179 0.62 2.00 17.76
C ALA A 179 -0.11 0.90 18.53
N LEU A 180 0.42 -0.33 18.49
CA LEU A 180 -0.17 -1.46 19.20
C LEU A 180 0.56 -1.76 20.50
N PRO A 181 -0.17 -2.00 21.60
CA PRO A 181 0.44 -2.41 22.86
C PRO A 181 0.81 -3.90 22.83
N GLY A 182 2.05 -4.19 23.21
CA GLY A 182 2.47 -5.55 23.53
C GLY A 182 2.74 -6.46 22.34
N TYR A 183 2.77 -7.76 22.62
CA TYR A 183 3.02 -8.84 21.66
C TYR A 183 1.77 -9.70 21.50
N GLY A 184 1.67 -10.33 20.33
CA GLY A 184 0.80 -11.47 20.12
C GLY A 184 -0.24 -11.21 19.04
N LEU A 185 -1.38 -11.87 19.22
CA LEU A 185 -2.45 -11.94 18.25
C LEU A 185 -3.42 -10.78 18.46
N HIS A 186 -3.65 -10.03 17.40
CA HIS A 186 -4.55 -8.89 17.38
C HIS A 186 -5.58 -9.04 16.27
N THR A 187 -6.63 -8.23 16.33
CA THR A 187 -7.70 -8.22 15.34
C THR A 187 -8.09 -6.80 14.95
N LEU A 188 -8.36 -6.59 13.67
CA LEU A 188 -8.98 -5.39 13.12
C LEU A 188 -10.34 -5.79 12.52
N GLU A 189 -11.39 -5.06 12.86
CA GLU A 189 -12.73 -5.22 12.31
C GLU A 189 -13.15 -3.91 11.64
N ASN A 190 -13.45 -3.97 10.33
CA ASN A 190 -13.94 -2.82 9.56
C ASN A 190 -15.01 -3.28 8.57
N GLY A 191 -16.14 -2.57 8.51
CA GLY A 191 -17.24 -2.87 7.60
C GLY A 191 -16.99 -2.46 6.15
N GLY A 192 -16.10 -1.49 5.92
CA GLY A 192 -15.66 -1.09 4.57
C GLY A 192 -14.58 -2.01 4.00
N ASN A 193 -14.10 -1.69 2.80
CA ASN A 193 -12.94 -2.37 2.24
C ASN A 193 -11.65 -1.70 2.73
N TYR A 194 -10.67 -2.50 3.11
CA TYR A 194 -9.39 -2.02 3.61
C TYR A 194 -8.22 -2.94 3.24
N VAL A 195 -7.02 -2.39 3.35
CA VAL A 195 -5.76 -3.14 3.36
C VAL A 195 -4.97 -2.76 4.61
N LEU A 196 -4.40 -3.77 5.27
CA LEU A 196 -3.73 -3.63 6.57
C LEU A 196 -2.30 -4.16 6.51
N TYR A 197 -1.37 -3.34 6.97
CA TYR A 197 0.03 -3.65 7.16
C TYR A 197 0.39 -3.62 8.64
N VAL A 198 1.32 -4.48 9.04
CA VAL A 198 1.95 -4.44 10.36
C VAL A 198 3.39 -4.03 10.15
N VAL A 199 3.86 -3.04 10.91
CA VAL A 199 5.23 -2.52 10.86
C VAL A 199 5.79 -2.47 12.28
N CYS A 200 6.91 -3.14 12.52
CA CYS A 200 7.54 -3.27 13.84
C CYS A 200 8.93 -2.67 13.84
N LYS A 201 9.20 -1.84 14.84
CA LYS A 201 10.54 -1.31 15.12
C LYS A 201 11.30 -2.25 16.04
N HIS A 202 12.63 -2.23 15.93
CA HIS A 202 13.54 -2.86 16.87
C HIS A 202 13.39 -4.37 17.04
N VAL A 203 13.11 -5.08 15.94
CA VAL A 203 12.79 -6.52 15.99
C VAL A 203 13.98 -7.35 16.50
N ASN A 204 15.18 -7.18 15.93
CA ASN A 204 16.41 -7.82 16.42
C ASN A 204 17.55 -6.83 16.73
N GLY A 205 17.25 -5.54 16.90
CA GLY A 205 18.24 -4.53 17.23
C GLY A 205 17.74 -3.10 16.99
N PRO A 206 18.46 -2.07 17.47
CA PRO A 206 18.00 -0.68 17.40
C PRO A 206 17.74 -0.17 15.98
N ASN A 207 18.42 -0.73 14.98
CA ASN A 207 18.30 -0.32 13.58
C ASN A 207 17.56 -1.35 12.70
N ASP A 208 16.88 -2.31 13.33
CA ASP A 208 16.14 -3.37 12.63
C ASP A 208 14.64 -3.07 12.61
N ALA A 209 13.98 -3.46 11.53
CA ALA A 209 12.54 -3.32 11.36
C ALA A 209 11.99 -4.46 10.50
N ALA A 210 10.77 -4.88 10.82
CA ALA A 210 10.04 -5.84 10.01
C ALA A 210 8.68 -5.28 9.66
N GLY A 211 8.19 -5.59 8.47
CA GLY A 211 6.85 -5.24 8.07
C GLY A 211 6.26 -6.26 7.11
N TYR A 212 4.95 -6.46 7.19
CA TYR A 212 4.24 -7.40 6.33
C TYR A 212 2.80 -6.95 6.06
N LEU A 213 2.25 -7.43 4.96
CA LEU A 213 0.85 -7.28 4.57
C LEU A 213 0.03 -8.41 5.20
N THR A 214 -1.04 -8.07 5.90
CA THR A 214 -1.86 -9.05 6.65
C THR A 214 -2.72 -9.93 5.75
N GLY A 215 -3.19 -9.39 4.63
CA GLY A 215 -4.01 -10.12 3.68
C GLY A 215 -4.57 -9.20 2.58
N TYR A 216 -4.94 -9.83 1.46
CA TYR A 216 -5.63 -9.21 0.33
C TYR A 216 -6.40 -10.30 -0.43
N ASN A 217 -7.45 -9.90 -1.12
CA ASN A 217 -8.28 -10.76 -1.95
C ASN A 217 -7.70 -10.93 -3.36
N GLN A 218 -8.24 -11.90 -4.09
CA GLN A 218 -8.06 -11.94 -5.54
C GLN A 218 -8.83 -10.79 -6.18
N ARG A 219 -8.21 -10.18 -7.19
CA ARG A 219 -8.88 -9.15 -7.98
C ARG A 219 -10.11 -9.72 -8.68
N LYS A 220 -11.25 -9.05 -8.51
CA LYS A 220 -12.50 -9.41 -9.20
C LYS A 220 -12.34 -9.05 -10.69
N GLN A 221 -12.51 -10.05 -11.57
CA GLN A 221 -12.47 -9.89 -13.04
C GLN A 221 -13.75 -9.22 -13.54
#